data_AF-A0A2A5M5X3-F1
#
_entry.id   AF-A0A2A5M5X3-F1
#
_cell.length_a   1.000
_cell.length_b   1.000
_cell.length_c   1.000
_cell.angle_alpha   90.00
_cell.angle_beta   90.00
_cell.angle_gamma   90.00
#
_symmetry.space_group_name_H-M   'P 1'
#
loop_
_entity.id
_entity.type
_entity.pdbx_description
1 polymer ?
#
loop_
_entity_poly.entity_id
_entity_poly.type
_entity_poly.pdbx_seq_one_letter_code
_entity_poly.pdbx_strand_id
1 'polypeptide(L)'
;ELESDFIPTCLNISKISTIRSFLEEIIFSINQHKKVLSNVFKGIDQTKNTLDFSTFLSLNLLKKWYLIFSHLSKKDKIHPEFLYEKFLEFQGELAAFSNEESFLDFIPYKHDNLYNTFLNM
;
A
#
# COMPACT_ATOMS: atom_id res chain seq x y z
N GLU A 1 -27.35 -5.83 16.57
CA GLU A 1 -26.56 -4.58 16.43
C GLU A 1 -25.90 -4.61 15.06
N LEU A 2 -25.76 -3.47 14.38
CA LEU A 2 -25.01 -3.40 13.12
C LEU A 2 -23.52 -3.48 13.47
N GLU A 3 -22.82 -4.49 12.98
CA GLU A 3 -21.37 -4.61 13.14
C GLU A 3 -20.69 -3.36 12.56
N SER A 4 -19.85 -2.70 13.37
CA SER A 4 -19.15 -1.46 13.01
C SER A 4 -18.19 -1.62 11.83
N ASP A 5 -17.78 -2.86 11.57
CA ASP A 5 -16.76 -3.19 10.59
C ASP A 5 -17.37 -3.71 9.28
N PHE A 6 -18.70 -3.77 9.17
CA PHE A 6 -19.37 -4.27 7.97
C PHE A 6 -19.09 -3.38 6.75
N ILE A 7 -18.51 -3.98 5.71
CA ILE A 7 -18.27 -3.33 4.41
C ILE A 7 -19.31 -3.85 3.41
N PRO A 8 -20.37 -3.06 3.08
CA PRO A 8 -21.34 -3.47 2.07
C PRO A 8 -20.71 -3.55 0.68
N THR A 9 -21.29 -4.37 -0.19
CA THR A 9 -20.99 -4.36 -1.62
C THR A 9 -21.23 -2.95 -2.19
N CYS A 10 -20.16 -2.28 -2.60
CA CYS A 10 -20.21 -0.87 -2.98
C CYS A 10 -19.44 -0.60 -4.26
N LEU A 11 -20.00 0.23 -5.13
CA LEU A 11 -19.30 0.76 -6.31
C LEU A 11 -18.32 1.89 -5.95
N ASN A 12 -18.44 2.47 -4.75
CA ASN A 12 -17.57 3.52 -4.24
C ASN A 12 -17.14 3.23 -2.81
N ILE A 13 -15.87 2.90 -2.62
CA ILE A 13 -15.29 2.59 -1.30
C ILE A 13 -14.81 3.85 -0.56
N SER A 14 -14.71 5.00 -1.24
CA SER A 14 -14.21 6.26 -0.65
C SER A 14 -15.04 6.77 0.54
N LYS A 15 -16.29 6.32 0.68
CA LYS A 15 -17.20 6.70 1.77
C LYS A 15 -17.13 5.77 2.98
N ILE A 16 -16.38 4.66 2.88
CA ILE A 16 -16.25 3.68 3.96
C ILE A 16 -15.09 4.12 4.87
N SER A 17 -15.42 4.47 6.11
CA SER A 17 -14.47 5.05 7.08
C SER A 17 -13.31 4.11 7.39
N THR A 18 -13.57 2.81 7.50
CA THR A 18 -12.55 1.79 7.82
C THR A 18 -11.48 1.73 6.73
N ILE A 19 -11.89 1.64 5.46
CA ILE A 19 -10.98 1.61 4.31
C ILE A 19 -10.21 2.92 4.17
N ARG A 20 -10.89 4.04 4.40
CA ARG A 20 -10.22 5.34 4.36
C ARG A 20 -9.15 5.47 5.44
N SER A 21 -9.45 5.03 6.66
CA SER A 21 -8.50 5.05 7.77
C SER A 21 -7.31 4.14 7.48
N PHE A 22 -7.56 2.93 6.99
CA PHE A 22 -6.51 2.00 6.54
C PHE A 22 -5.61 2.60 5.45
N LEU A 23 -6.20 3.24 4.44
CA LEU A 23 -5.43 3.91 3.39
C LEU A 23 -4.59 5.08 3.95
N GLU A 24 -5.14 5.88 4.87
CA GLU A 24 -4.43 6.97 5.55
C GLU A 24 -3.25 6.45 6.39
N GLU A 25 -3.42 5.31 7.09
CA GLU A 25 -2.36 4.63 7.83
C GLU A 25 -1.24 4.13 6.92
N ILE A 26 -1.58 3.50 5.79
CA ILE A 26 -0.59 3.08 4.78
C ILE A 26 0.21 4.29 4.27
N ILE A 27 -0.47 5.38 3.92
CA ILE A 27 0.20 6.62 3.46
C ILE A 27 1.14 7.16 4.53
N PHE A 28 0.71 7.18 5.79
CA PHE A 28 1.53 7.61 6.91
C PHE A 28 2.78 6.73 7.05
N SER A 29 2.62 5.40 7.07
CA SER A 29 3.70 4.42 7.18
C SER A 29 4.73 4.56 6.04
N ILE A 30 4.26 4.62 4.79
CA ILE A 30 5.12 4.85 3.62
C ILE A 30 5.90 6.16 3.77
N ASN A 31 5.26 7.24 4.24
CA ASN A 31 5.93 8.52 4.41
C ASN A 31 7.04 8.47 5.47
N GLN A 32 6.84 7.73 6.57
CA GLN A 32 7.88 7.53 7.58
C GLN A 32 9.07 6.76 7.00
N HIS A 33 8.83 5.60 6.38
CA HIS A 33 9.90 4.81 5.76
C HIS A 33 10.64 5.58 4.67
N LYS A 34 9.92 6.32 3.82
CA LYS A 34 10.49 7.20 2.80
C LYS A 34 11.42 8.25 3.40
N LYS A 35 11.06 8.87 4.54
CA LYS A 35 11.91 9.87 5.22
C LYS A 35 13.19 9.24 5.75
N VAL A 36 13.08 8.08 6.39
CA VAL A 36 14.24 7.33 6.92
C VAL A 36 15.20 6.97 5.79
N LEU A 37 14.70 6.31 4.74
CA LEU A 37 15.53 5.90 3.59
C LEU A 37 16.11 7.11 2.84
N SER A 38 15.40 8.23 2.76
CA SER A 38 15.94 9.45 2.16
C SER A 38 17.09 10.06 2.97
N ASN A 39 17.09 9.91 4.29
CA ASN A 39 18.19 10.39 5.14
C ASN A 39 19.40 9.46 5.03
N VAL A 40 19.16 8.14 5.03
CA VAL A 40 20.21 7.15 4.78
C VAL A 40 20.87 7.41 3.43
N PHE A 41 20.09 7.60 2.37
CA PHE A 41 20.61 7.87 1.03
C PHE A 41 21.44 9.16 0.91
N LYS A 42 21.10 10.20 1.69
CA LYS A 42 21.88 11.46 1.72
C LYS A 42 23.25 11.31 2.41
N GLY A 43 23.38 10.36 3.33
CA GLY A 43 24.60 10.14 4.13
C GLY A 43 25.59 9.17 3.50
N ILE A 44 25.27 8.64 2.32
CA ILE A 44 26.12 7.68 1.60
C ILE A 44 27.08 8.45 0.68
N ASP A 45 28.38 8.27 0.91
CA ASP A 45 29.41 8.61 -0.08
C ASP A 45 29.32 7.66 -1.26
N GLN A 46 29.45 8.18 -2.49
CA GLN A 46 29.22 7.53 -3.79
C GLN A 46 30.07 6.27 -4.10
N THR A 47 30.77 5.70 -3.10
CA THR A 47 31.79 4.65 -3.25
C THR A 47 31.33 3.26 -2.79
N LYS A 48 30.11 3.08 -2.26
CA LYS A 48 29.58 1.77 -1.77
C LYS A 48 28.46 1.19 -2.67
N ASN A 49 28.83 0.80 -3.88
CA ASN A 49 27.93 0.45 -5.00
C ASN A 49 26.75 -0.53 -4.78
N THR A 50 26.78 -1.47 -3.84
CA THR A 50 25.74 -2.54 -3.79
C THR A 50 24.60 -2.25 -2.79
N LEU A 51 24.92 -1.63 -1.64
CA LEU A 51 23.91 -1.29 -0.62
C LEU A 51 23.05 -0.09 -1.06
N ASP A 52 23.62 0.74 -1.94
CA ASP A 52 23.01 1.95 -2.48
C ASP A 52 21.88 1.63 -3.46
N PHE A 53 22.02 0.58 -4.27
CA PHE A 53 21.03 0.25 -5.31
C PHE A 53 19.72 -0.28 -4.72
N SER A 54 19.78 -1.20 -3.76
CA SER A 54 18.57 -1.70 -3.07
C SER A 54 17.87 -0.59 -2.28
N THR A 55 18.65 0.25 -1.59
CA THR A 55 18.14 1.44 -0.88
C THR A 55 17.48 2.43 -1.85
N PHE A 56 18.11 2.67 -2.99
CA PHE A 56 17.56 3.54 -4.05
C PHE A 56 16.26 2.97 -4.62
N LEU A 57 16.21 1.67 -4.94
CA LEU A 57 15.04 1.02 -5.51
C LEU A 57 13.87 1.02 -4.50
N SER A 58 14.15 0.72 -3.23
CA SER A 58 13.18 0.80 -2.13
C SER A 58 12.65 2.23 -1.96
N LEU A 59 13.54 3.24 -1.98
CA LEU A 59 13.14 4.64 -1.88
C LEU A 59 12.33 5.09 -3.10
N ASN A 60 12.67 4.64 -4.30
CA ASN A 60 11.93 4.91 -5.53
C ASN A 60 10.52 4.33 -5.46
N LEU A 61 10.42 3.06 -5.06
CA LEU A 61 9.15 2.36 -4.82
C LEU A 61 8.25 3.16 -3.86
N LEU A 62 8.75 3.48 -2.67
CA LEU A 62 7.97 4.19 -1.65
C LEU A 62 7.56 5.60 -2.12
N LYS A 63 8.41 6.29 -2.88
CA LYS A 63 8.05 7.60 -3.47
C LYS A 63 6.90 7.47 -4.47
N LYS A 64 6.94 6.47 -5.36
CA LYS A 64 5.88 6.19 -6.35
C LYS A 64 4.55 5.90 -5.64
N TRP A 65 4.54 4.95 -4.72
CA TRP A 65 3.31 4.53 -4.03
C TRP A 65 2.75 5.58 -3.09
N TYR A 66 3.60 6.39 -2.44
CA TYR A 66 3.14 7.54 -1.67
C TYR A 66 2.29 8.50 -2.53
N LEU A 67 2.73 8.81 -3.75
CA LEU A 67 1.99 9.69 -4.65
C LEU A 67 0.67 9.07 -5.11
N ILE A 68 0.70 7.79 -5.53
CA ILE A 68 -0.48 7.06 -5.99
C ILE A 68 -1.53 7.02 -4.87
N PHE A 69 -1.17 6.52 -3.67
CA PHE A 69 -2.11 6.43 -2.56
C PHE A 69 -2.58 7.80 -2.06
N SER A 70 -1.71 8.82 -2.06
CA SER A 70 -2.13 10.20 -1.74
C SER A 70 -3.16 10.74 -2.72
N HIS A 71 -3.05 10.40 -4.02
CA HIS A 71 -4.05 10.77 -5.01
C HIS A 71 -5.37 10.01 -4.76
N LEU A 72 -5.30 8.70 -4.51
CA LEU A 72 -6.47 7.88 -4.24
C LEU A 72 -7.21 8.34 -2.97
N SER A 73 -6.49 8.64 -1.89
CA SER A 73 -7.09 9.17 -0.65
C SER A 73 -7.89 10.47 -0.87
N LYS A 74 -7.53 11.27 -1.89
CA LYS A 74 -8.25 12.52 -2.24
C LYS A 74 -9.35 12.34 -3.28
N LYS A 75 -9.54 11.13 -3.84
CA LYS A 75 -10.49 10.88 -4.92
C LYS A 75 -11.88 10.58 -4.35
N ASP A 76 -12.88 11.36 -4.75
CA ASP A 76 -14.26 11.24 -4.28
C ASP A 76 -14.94 9.90 -4.61
N LYS A 77 -14.49 9.25 -5.69
CA LYS A 77 -15.03 7.98 -6.17
C LYS A 77 -13.92 7.01 -6.52
N ILE A 78 -13.84 5.92 -5.77
CA ILE A 78 -12.92 4.80 -6.04
C ILE A 78 -13.71 3.51 -6.03
N HIS A 79 -13.61 2.77 -7.14
CA HIS A 79 -14.13 1.40 -7.20
C HIS A 79 -13.26 0.49 -6.31
N PRO A 80 -13.85 -0.37 -5.46
CA PRO A 80 -13.11 -1.28 -4.59
C PRO A 80 -12.08 -2.14 -5.32
N GLU A 81 -12.44 -2.70 -6.47
CA GLU A 81 -11.55 -3.55 -7.28
C GLU A 81 -10.28 -2.80 -7.70
N PHE A 82 -10.42 -1.55 -8.13
CA PHE A 82 -9.28 -0.72 -8.53
C PHE A 82 -8.33 -0.45 -7.35
N LEU A 83 -8.89 -0.22 -6.15
CA LEU A 83 -8.06 -0.06 -4.95
C LEU A 83 -7.35 -1.36 -4.58
N TYR A 84 -8.08 -2.48 -4.65
CA TYR A 84 -7.55 -3.81 -4.36
C TYR A 84 -6.41 -4.20 -5.32
N GLU A 85 -6.58 -4.00 -6.63
CA GLU A 85 -5.51 -4.21 -7.63
C GLU A 85 -4.27 -3.38 -7.32
N LYS A 86 -4.45 -2.13 -6.87
CA LYS A 86 -3.32 -1.27 -6.48
C LYS A 86 -2.61 -1.76 -5.22
N PHE A 87 -3.33 -2.34 -4.27
CA PHE A 87 -2.70 -2.98 -3.13
C PHE A 87 -1.95 -4.26 -3.52
N LEU A 88 -2.48 -5.07 -4.43
CA LEU A 88 -1.77 -6.24 -4.96
C LEU A 88 -0.50 -5.87 -5.71
N GLU A 89 -0.56 -4.86 -6.59
CA GLU A 89 0.61 -4.34 -7.29
C GLU A 89 1.68 -3.88 -6.27
N PHE A 90 1.26 -3.17 -5.22
CA PHE A 90 2.16 -2.72 -4.16
C PHE A 90 2.78 -3.88 -3.38
N GLN A 91 1.98 -4.88 -2.98
CA GLN A 91 2.44 -6.08 -2.29
C GLN A 91 3.43 -6.88 -3.14
N GLY A 92 3.14 -7.06 -4.43
CA GLY A 92 4.04 -7.75 -5.37
C GLY A 92 5.36 -7.00 -5.57
N GLU A 93 5.31 -5.66 -5.66
CA GLU A 93 6.54 -4.86 -5.73
C GLU A 93 7.34 -4.90 -4.40
N LEU A 94 6.67 -4.98 -3.24
CA LEU A 94 7.34 -5.15 -1.94
C LEU A 94 7.95 -6.54 -1.78
N ALA A 95 7.33 -7.59 -2.34
CA ALA A 95 7.85 -8.95 -2.29
C ALA A 95 9.25 -9.07 -2.93
N ALA A 96 9.58 -8.21 -3.90
CA ALA A 96 10.92 -8.15 -4.50
C ALA A 96 12.04 -7.77 -3.50
N PHE A 97 11.68 -7.24 -2.33
CA PHE A 97 12.60 -6.87 -1.25
C PHE A 97 12.53 -7.81 -0.04
N SER A 98 11.60 -8.77 -0.04
CA SER A 98 11.45 -9.79 1.00
C SER A 98 12.09 -11.10 0.55
N ASN A 99 12.68 -11.84 1.51
CA ASN A 99 13.16 -13.20 1.26
C ASN A 99 12.09 -14.26 1.56
N GLU A 100 10.89 -13.85 2.01
CA GLU A 100 9.80 -14.74 2.37
C GLU A 100 8.85 -14.94 1.19
N GLU A 101 8.75 -16.17 0.69
CA GLU A 101 7.85 -16.53 -0.43
C GLU A 101 6.36 -16.46 -0.05
N SER A 102 6.03 -16.48 1.25
CA SER A 102 4.67 -16.33 1.77
C SER A 102 3.99 -15.02 1.36
N PHE A 103 4.77 -14.01 0.96
CA PHE A 103 4.25 -12.73 0.47
C PHE A 103 3.53 -12.83 -0.90
N LEU A 104 3.66 -13.96 -1.60
CA LEU A 104 3.06 -14.17 -2.92
C LEU A 104 1.65 -14.78 -2.88
N ASP A 105 1.21 -15.27 -1.71
CA ASP A 105 -0.18 -15.69 -1.52
C ASP A 105 -1.07 -14.45 -1.44
N PHE A 106 -2.10 -14.39 -2.28
CA PHE A 106 -3.07 -13.30 -2.30
C PHE A 106 -4.49 -13.80 -2.03
N ILE A 107 -5.31 -12.93 -1.43
CA ILE A 107 -6.70 -13.26 -1.12
C ILE A 107 -7.56 -12.89 -2.32
N PRO A 108 -8.26 -13.84 -2.98
CA PRO A 108 -9.03 -13.52 -4.16
C PRO A 108 -10.08 -12.43 -3.87
N TYR A 109 -10.15 -11.46 -4.79
CA TYR A 109 -11.14 -10.39 -4.71
C TYR A 109 -12.56 -10.94 -4.80
N LYS A 110 -13.39 -10.64 -3.79
CA LYS A 110 -14.80 -11.02 -3.74
C LYS A 110 -15.64 -9.76 -3.55
N HIS A 111 -16.20 -9.25 -4.64
CA HIS A 111 -16.98 -8.00 -4.61
C HIS A 111 -18.21 -8.09 -3.70
N ASP A 112 -18.81 -9.28 -3.61
CA ASP A 112 -19.93 -9.62 -2.72
C ASP A 112 -19.52 -9.68 -1.24
N ASN A 113 -18.22 -9.82 -0.94
CA ASN A 113 -17.69 -9.91 0.41
C ASN A 113 -16.42 -9.07 0.58
N LEU A 114 -16.55 -7.75 0.33
CA LEU A 114 -15.44 -6.80 0.45
C LEU A 114 -14.82 -6.80 1.85
N TYR A 115 -15.61 -7.06 2.89
CA TYR A 115 -15.11 -7.16 4.26
C TYR A 115 -13.98 -8.17 4.38
N ASN A 116 -14.20 -9.43 3.97
CA ASN A 116 -13.17 -10.45 4.06
C ASN A 116 -12.00 -10.22 3.10
N THR A 117 -12.23 -9.57 1.96
CA THR A 117 -11.15 -9.25 1.00
C THR A 117 -10.19 -8.20 1.56
N PHE A 118 -10.70 -7.13 2.18
CA PHE A 118 -9.84 -6.06 2.69
C PHE A 118 -9.33 -6.29 4.11
N LEU A 119 -10.06 -7.00 4.97
CA LEU A 119 -9.65 -7.26 6.35
C LEU A 119 -8.44 -8.21 6.44
N ASN A 120 -8.39 -9.20 5.55
CA ASN A 120 -7.37 -10.25 5.60
C ASN A 120 -6.12 -9.90 4.78
N MET A 121 -6.12 -8.76 4.08
CA MET A 121 -5.00 -8.26 3.28
C MET A 121 -3.95 -7.57 4.16
#